data_AF-A0A524LCM2-F1
#
_entry.id   AF-A0A524LCM2-F1
#
_cell.length_a   1.000
_cell.length_b   1.000
_cell.length_c   1.000
_cell.angle_alpha   90.00
_cell.angle_beta   90.00
_cell.angle_gamma   90.00
#
_symmetry.space_group_name_H-M   'P 1'
#
loop_
_entity.id
_entity.type
_entity.pdbx_description
1 polymer ?
#
loop_
_entity_poly.entity_id
_entity_poly.type
_entity_poly.pdbx_seq_one_letter_code
_entity_poly.pdbx_strand_id
1 'polypeptide(L)'
;MANGPVRYKHQSSPEYPHIEWLELHGDGMLHECAIMKRDNLDNVFFFPVNHLDEIDRRRLAQMLADRNASNFQLWDLMSQKTLGNGMNALAYFHQLVKVLTPIGKVLDPRSGVMGAPLTGVVDTNVEADPKV
;
A
#
# COMPACT_ATOMS: atom_id res chain seq x y z
N MET A 1 14.18 17.61 -4.46
CA MET A 1 12.89 17.62 -5.20
C MET A 1 11.81 17.35 -4.17
N ALA A 2 10.98 18.35 -3.85
CA ALA A 2 9.98 18.22 -2.79
C ALA A 2 8.72 17.59 -3.37
N ASN A 3 8.42 16.34 -2.98
CA ASN A 3 7.12 15.74 -3.22
C ASN A 3 6.07 16.58 -2.47
N GLY A 4 4.94 16.85 -3.12
CA GLY A 4 3.83 17.60 -2.52
C GLY A 4 3.27 16.89 -1.28
N PRO A 5 2.51 17.59 -0.43
CA PRO A 5 1.95 17.01 0.78
C PRO A 5 1.04 15.83 0.43
N VAL A 6 1.16 14.75 1.20
CA VAL A 6 0.26 13.60 1.16
C VAL A 6 -1.18 14.07 1.38
N ARG A 7 -2.10 13.68 0.49
CA ARG A 7 -3.47 14.19 0.46
C ARG A 7 -4.52 13.26 1.09
N TYR A 8 -4.12 12.08 1.53
CA TYR A 8 -5.02 11.14 2.20
C TYR A 8 -4.84 11.20 3.72
N LYS A 9 -5.92 10.96 4.47
CA LYS A 9 -5.82 10.80 5.92
C LYS A 9 -5.23 9.44 6.26
N HIS A 10 -4.38 9.40 7.27
CA HIS A 10 -3.89 8.15 7.82
C HIS A 10 -3.66 8.23 9.33
N GLN A 11 -3.67 7.08 9.98
CA GLN A 11 -3.37 6.93 11.39
C GLN A 11 -2.57 5.65 11.60
N SER A 12 -1.42 5.74 12.27
CA SER A 12 -0.62 4.55 12.60
C SER A 12 -1.17 3.83 13.82
N SER A 13 -1.08 2.49 13.82
CA SER A 13 -1.41 1.67 14.98
C SER A 13 -0.37 1.86 16.09
N PRO A 14 -0.79 2.11 17.34
CA PRO A 14 0.12 2.17 18.47
C PRO A 14 0.65 0.78 18.87
N GLU A 15 -0.06 -0.28 18.51
CA GLU A 15 0.26 -1.66 18.92
C GLU A 15 1.08 -2.40 17.86
N TYR A 16 0.86 -2.12 16.58
CA TYR A 16 1.48 -2.86 15.48
C TYR A 16 2.20 -1.93 14.49
N PRO A 17 3.53 -2.04 14.35
CA PRO A 17 4.35 -1.05 13.61
C PRO A 17 4.08 -1.00 12.10
N HIS A 18 3.39 -1.99 11.54
CA HIS A 18 3.05 -2.05 10.11
C HIS A 18 1.56 -1.98 9.84
N ILE A 19 0.75 -1.66 10.86
CA ILE A 19 -0.68 -1.45 10.66
C ILE A 19 -0.94 0.06 10.67
N GLU A 20 -1.61 0.53 9.63
CA GLU A 20 -2.12 1.89 9.56
C GLU A 20 -3.56 1.88 9.04
N TRP A 21 -4.38 2.77 9.57
CA TRP A 21 -5.68 3.07 9.02
C TRP A 21 -5.52 4.13 7.93
N LEU A 22 -5.89 3.79 6.69
CA LEU A 22 -5.74 4.65 5.51
C LEU A 22 -7.12 5.06 4.96
N GLU A 23 -7.26 6.31 4.56
CA GLU A 23 -8.39 6.75 3.74
C GLU A 23 -8.16 6.35 2.28
N LEU A 24 -8.94 5.38 1.78
CA LEU A 24 -8.71 4.78 0.46
C LEU A 24 -9.60 5.37 -0.64
N HIS A 25 -10.74 5.94 -0.27
CA HIS A 25 -11.79 6.33 -1.23
C HIS A 25 -12.13 7.83 -1.21
N GLY A 26 -11.49 8.62 -0.34
CA GLY A 26 -11.81 10.04 -0.17
C GLY A 26 -13.19 10.29 0.43
N ASP A 27 -13.79 9.26 1.05
CA ASP A 27 -15.09 9.25 1.70
C ASP A 27 -15.01 9.58 3.20
N GLY A 28 -13.82 9.88 3.71
CA GLY A 28 -13.55 10.08 5.12
C GLY A 28 -13.47 8.79 5.94
N MET A 29 -13.64 7.61 5.35
CA MET A 29 -13.59 6.34 6.06
C MET A 29 -12.18 5.75 6.03
N LEU A 30 -11.65 5.47 7.23
CA LEU A 30 -10.35 4.85 7.38
C LEU A 30 -10.46 3.32 7.37
N HIS A 31 -9.57 2.68 6.61
CA HIS A 31 -9.52 1.24 6.43
C HIS A 31 -8.23 0.70 7.03
N GLU A 32 -8.34 -0.32 7.87
CA GLU A 32 -7.18 -0.98 8.46
C GLU A 32 -6.36 -1.71 7.40
N CYS A 33 -5.10 -1.30 7.25
CA CYS A 33 -4.20 -1.76 6.20
C CYS A 33 -2.87 -2.20 6.78
N ALA A 34 -2.34 -3.31 6.26
CA ALA A 34 -0.96 -3.69 6.47
C ALA A 34 -0.07 -2.95 5.47
N ILE A 35 0.90 -2.21 5.98
CA ILE A 35 1.85 -1.41 5.19
C ILE A 35 3.07 -2.25 4.89
N MET A 36 3.26 -2.59 3.62
CA MET A 36 4.37 -3.39 3.14
C MET A 36 5.66 -2.58 3.13
N LYS A 37 5.61 -1.43 2.45
CA LYS A 37 6.73 -0.50 2.29
C LYS A 37 6.23 0.86 1.78
N ARG A 38 7.10 1.86 1.90
CA ARG A 38 6.95 3.18 1.26
C ARG A 38 8.12 3.38 0.32
N ASP A 39 7.88 3.91 -0.88
CA ASP A 39 8.96 4.22 -1.84
C ASP A 39 9.43 5.68 -1.73
N ASN A 40 10.43 6.03 -2.56
CA ASN A 40 11.00 7.38 -2.60
C ASN A 40 10.06 8.43 -3.23
N LEU A 41 8.90 8.00 -3.76
CA LEU A 41 7.88 8.84 -4.37
C LEU A 41 6.66 9.00 -3.45
N ASP A 42 6.79 8.63 -2.17
CA ASP A 42 5.72 8.63 -1.18
C ASP A 42 4.52 7.73 -1.54
N ASN A 43 4.72 6.76 -2.45
CA ASN A 43 3.73 5.71 -2.66
C ASN A 43 3.79 4.72 -1.51
N VAL A 44 2.61 4.29 -1.07
CA VAL A 44 2.45 3.29 -0.02
C VAL A 44 2.00 1.98 -0.63
N PHE A 45 2.78 0.92 -0.44
CA PHE A 45 2.40 -0.43 -0.80
C PHE A 45 1.67 -1.03 0.39
N PHE A 46 0.43 -1.43 0.21
CA PHE A 46 -0.42 -1.89 1.32
C PHE A 46 -1.40 -2.97 0.88
N PHE A 47 -2.02 -3.65 1.83
CA PHE A 47 -3.23 -4.43 1.57
C PHE A 47 -4.22 -4.33 2.75
N PRO A 48 -5.55 -4.32 2.49
CA PRO A 48 -6.55 -4.28 3.56
C PRO A 48 -6.53 -5.56 4.40
N VAL A 49 -6.49 -5.42 5.72
CA VAL A 49 -6.48 -6.57 6.64
C VAL A 49 -7.84 -7.26 6.71
N ASN A 50 -8.92 -6.49 6.51
CA ASN A 50 -10.30 -6.97 6.58
C ASN A 50 -10.63 -8.07 5.57
N HIS A 51 -9.88 -8.17 4.46
CA HIS A 51 -10.11 -9.17 3.41
C HIS A 51 -9.32 -10.47 3.62
N LEU A 52 -8.49 -10.53 4.66
CA LEU A 52 -7.75 -11.75 4.99
C LEU A 52 -8.66 -12.77 5.65
N ASP A 53 -8.45 -14.03 5.30
CA ASP A 53 -9.03 -15.15 6.06
C ASP A 53 -8.34 -15.30 7.43
N GLU A 54 -8.87 -16.19 8.27
CA GLU A 54 -8.33 -16.39 9.62
C GLU A 54 -6.88 -16.90 9.60
N ILE A 55 -6.55 -17.74 8.63
CA ILE A 55 -5.21 -18.33 8.48
C ILE A 55 -4.19 -17.23 8.16
N ASP A 56 -4.51 -16.37 7.21
CA ASP A 56 -3.64 -15.29 6.76
C ASP A 56 -3.53 -14.17 7.79
N ARG A 57 -4.62 -13.86 8.53
CA ARG A 57 -4.54 -12.97 9.70
C ARG A 57 -3.59 -13.49 10.76
N ARG A 58 -3.66 -14.79 11.07
CA ARG A 58 -2.76 -15.41 12.06
C ARG A 58 -1.31 -15.40 11.58
N ARG A 59 -1.06 -15.66 10.30
CA ARG A 59 0.28 -15.57 9.69
C ARG A 59 0.81 -14.16 9.76
N LEU A 60 0.02 -13.16 9.38
CA LEU A 60 0.40 -11.75 9.48
C LEU A 60 0.71 -11.36 10.93
N ALA A 61 -0.14 -11.71 11.88
CA ALA A 61 0.06 -11.43 13.30
C ALA A 61 1.40 -12.00 13.83
N GLN A 62 1.80 -13.19 13.39
CA GLN A 62 3.11 -13.77 13.73
C GLN A 62 4.30 -12.98 13.15
N MET A 63 4.10 -12.24 12.05
CA MET A 63 5.12 -11.36 11.48
C MET A 63 5.18 -10.04 12.22
N LEU A 64 4.03 -9.48 12.56
CA LEU A 64 3.91 -8.24 13.32
C LEU A 64 4.40 -8.38 14.76
N ALA A 65 4.21 -9.55 15.38
CA ALA A 65 4.67 -9.86 16.73
C ALA A 65 6.19 -10.13 16.82
N ASP A 66 6.90 -10.09 15.69
CA ASP A 66 8.35 -10.26 15.69
C ASP A 66 9.02 -9.09 16.41
N ARG A 67 9.99 -9.37 17.29
CA ARG A 67 10.72 -8.34 18.04
C ARG A 67 11.44 -7.34 17.12
N ASN A 68 11.79 -7.79 15.92
CA ASN A 68 12.49 -6.99 14.93
C ASN A 68 11.54 -6.31 13.95
N ALA A 69 10.22 -6.47 14.11
CA ALA A 69 9.25 -5.95 13.16
C ALA A 69 9.39 -4.42 13.02
N SER A 70 9.55 -3.71 14.13
CA SER A 70 9.75 -2.25 14.10
C SER A 70 11.02 -1.78 13.36
N ASN A 71 12.03 -2.65 13.19
CA ASN A 71 13.32 -2.27 12.58
C ASN A 71 13.35 -2.45 11.06
N PHE A 72 12.44 -3.26 10.50
CA PHE A 72 12.45 -3.63 9.09
C PHE A 72 11.09 -3.34 8.47
N GLN A 73 11.05 -3.15 7.16
CA GLN A 73 9.77 -3.02 6.48
C GLN A 73 9.07 -4.39 6.46
N LEU A 74 7.73 -4.40 6.49
CA LEU A 74 6.97 -5.65 6.44
C LEU A 74 7.33 -6.47 5.18
N TRP A 75 7.63 -5.79 4.08
CA TRP A 75 8.16 -6.40 2.86
C TRP A 75 9.39 -7.29 3.13
N ASP A 76 10.38 -6.77 3.86
CA ASP A 76 11.62 -7.48 4.16
C ASP A 76 11.38 -8.63 5.13
N LEU A 77 10.54 -8.41 6.16
CA LEU A 77 10.14 -9.45 7.11
C LEU A 77 9.44 -10.62 6.41
N MET A 78 8.55 -10.31 5.46
CA MET A 78 7.86 -11.31 4.65
C MET A 78 8.81 -12.03 3.69
N SER A 79 9.81 -11.33 3.16
CA SER A 79 10.79 -11.95 2.24
C SER A 79 11.63 -13.04 2.92
N GLN A 80 11.82 -12.93 4.24
CA GLN A 80 12.62 -13.86 5.03
C GLN A 80 11.81 -15.04 5.59
N LYS A 81 10.49 -14.96 5.62
CA LYS A 81 9.63 -16.00 6.21
C LYS A 81 9.11 -16.97 5.16
N THR A 82 9.19 -18.25 5.48
CA THR A 82 8.56 -19.34 4.72
C THR A 82 7.32 -19.80 5.47
N LEU A 83 6.18 -19.83 4.77
CA LEU A 83 4.91 -20.29 5.31
C LEU A 83 4.89 -21.81 5.48
N GLY A 84 3.98 -22.33 6.30
CA GLY A 84 3.88 -23.78 6.58
C GLY A 84 3.60 -24.68 5.36
N ASN A 85 3.19 -24.10 4.23
CA ASN A 85 3.01 -24.79 2.95
C ASN A 85 4.29 -24.77 2.07
N GLY A 86 5.43 -24.28 2.57
CA GLY A 86 6.68 -24.19 1.84
C GLY A 86 6.81 -22.98 0.91
N MET A 87 5.79 -22.12 0.81
CA MET A 87 5.86 -20.89 0.01
C MET A 87 6.50 -19.75 0.80
N ASN A 88 7.22 -18.87 0.11
CA ASN A 88 7.68 -17.62 0.69
C ASN A 88 6.49 -16.69 1.01
N ALA A 89 6.50 -16.06 2.20
CA ALA A 89 5.42 -15.20 2.65
C ALA A 89 5.25 -13.97 1.76
N LEU A 90 6.34 -13.32 1.34
CA LEU A 90 6.26 -12.18 0.43
C LEU A 90 5.61 -12.60 -0.89
N ALA A 91 6.04 -13.70 -1.50
CA ALA A 91 5.44 -14.19 -2.73
C ALA A 91 3.93 -14.46 -2.58
N TYR A 92 3.51 -14.98 -1.43
CA TYR A 92 2.11 -15.23 -1.12
C TYR A 92 1.29 -13.96 -0.92
N PHE A 93 1.75 -13.01 -0.09
CA PHE A 93 1.00 -11.78 0.23
C PHE A 93 1.11 -10.71 -0.87
N HIS A 94 2.15 -10.75 -1.71
CA HIS A 94 2.33 -9.79 -2.80
C HIS A 94 1.14 -9.73 -3.76
N GLN A 95 0.37 -10.83 -3.84
CA GLN A 95 -0.85 -10.90 -4.63
C GLN A 95 -1.98 -9.97 -4.17
N LEU A 96 -1.96 -9.55 -2.91
CA LEU A 96 -2.98 -8.71 -2.29
C LEU A 96 -2.59 -7.23 -2.28
N VAL A 97 -1.33 -6.94 -2.63
CA VAL A 97 -0.74 -5.60 -2.52
C VAL A 97 -1.38 -4.67 -3.53
N LYS A 98 -1.74 -3.49 -3.05
CA LYS A 98 -2.19 -2.32 -3.80
C LYS A 98 -1.22 -1.16 -3.52
N VAL A 99 -1.25 -0.15 -4.38
CA VAL A 99 -0.41 1.03 -4.24
C VAL A 99 -1.29 2.25 -4.00
N LEU A 100 -1.11 2.92 -2.87
CA LEU A 100 -1.71 4.22 -2.59
C LEU A 100 -0.73 5.31 -2.97
N THR A 101 -1.12 6.14 -3.93
CA THR A 101 -0.32 7.29 -4.37
C THR A 101 -0.44 8.45 -3.38
N PRO A 102 0.50 9.41 -3.37
CA PRO A 102 0.45 10.59 -2.49
C PRO A 102 -0.81 11.43 -2.68
N ILE A 103 -1.41 11.37 -3.87
CA ILE A 103 -2.65 12.06 -4.21
C ILE A 103 -3.92 11.34 -3.73
N GLY A 104 -3.80 10.19 -3.05
CA GLY A 104 -4.92 9.43 -2.52
C GLY A 104 -5.57 8.44 -3.50
N LYS A 105 -4.98 8.21 -4.68
CA LYS A 105 -5.48 7.21 -5.63
C LYS A 105 -4.89 5.83 -5.33
N VAL A 106 -5.76 4.83 -5.20
CA VAL A 106 -5.38 3.42 -5.08
C VAL A 106 -5.23 2.80 -6.48
N LEU A 107 -4.06 2.21 -6.74
CA LEU A 107 -3.73 1.50 -7.96
C LEU A 107 -3.63 0.00 -7.67
N ASP A 108 -4.20 -0.82 -8.56
CA ASP A 108 -4.04 -2.26 -8.51
C ASP A 108 -2.89 -2.68 -9.43
N PRO A 109 -1.77 -3.21 -8.89
CA PRO A 109 -0.62 -3.60 -9.71
C PRO A 109 -0.93 -4.75 -10.68
N ARG A 110 -2.04 -5.48 -10.50
CA ARG A 110 -2.45 -6.58 -11.39
C ARG A 110 -3.28 -6.13 -12.59
N SER A 111 -3.70 -4.86 -12.64
CA SER A 111 -4.53 -4.32 -13.73
C SER A 111 -3.74 -4.08 -15.04
N GLY A 112 -2.65 -4.81 -15.28
CA GLY A 112 -1.95 -4.83 -16.57
C GLY A 112 -1.11 -3.59 -16.90
N VAL A 113 -0.86 -2.69 -15.96
CA VAL A 113 -0.02 -1.50 -16.19
C VAL A 113 1.40 -1.72 -15.66
N MET A 114 2.04 -2.82 -16.10
CA MET A 114 3.51 -2.89 -16.08
C MET A 114 4.05 -2.03 -17.22
N GLY A 115 4.22 -0.73 -16.97
CA GLY A 115 4.85 0.18 -17.93
C GLY A 115 4.30 1.61 -17.99
N ALA A 116 3.27 1.99 -17.22
CA ALA A 116 2.91 3.41 -17.19
C ALA A 116 4.00 4.22 -16.48
N PRO A 117 4.52 5.28 -17.11
CA PRO A 117 5.45 6.17 -16.44
C PRO A 117 4.75 6.78 -15.22
N LEU A 118 5.42 6.74 -14.07
CA LEU A 118 5.03 7.43 -12.83
C LEU A 118 5.18 8.97 -12.97
N THR A 119 4.82 9.54 -14.10
CA THR A 119 4.84 10.98 -14.35
C THR A 119 3.43 11.42 -14.72
N GLY A 120 2.88 12.29 -13.88
CA GLY A 120 1.52 12.78 -13.96
C GLY A 120 1.13 13.20 -15.38
N VAL A 121 0.00 12.69 -15.83
CA VAL A 121 -0.76 13.33 -16.89
C VAL A 121 -1.34 14.59 -16.26
N VAL A 122 -0.70 15.72 -16.53
CA VAL A 122 -1.33 17.03 -16.42
C VAL A 122 -2.35 17.06 -17.55
N ASP A 123 -3.63 17.03 -17.20
CA ASP A 123 -4.71 17.31 -18.15
C ASP A 123 -4.49 18.73 -18.70
N THR A 124 -3.87 18.83 -19.88
CA THR A 124 -3.78 20.06 -20.67
C THR A 124 -4.84 20.01 -21.76
N ASN A 125 -6.10 19.77 -21.37
CA ASN A 125 -7.23 20.15 -22.19
C ASN A 125 -7.62 21.57 -21.82
N VAL A 126 -6.83 22.53 -22.28
CA VAL A 126 -7.34 23.90 -22.48
C VAL A 126 -8.23 23.81 -23.70
N GLU A 127 -9.54 23.88 -23.44
CA GLU A 127 -10.61 23.97 -24.42
C GLU A 127 -10.32 25.14 -25.36
N ALA A 128 -9.85 24.83 -26.57
CA ALA A 128 -9.76 25.81 -27.65
C ALA A 128 -11.17 26.03 -28.20
N ASP A 129 -11.82 27.06 -27.69
CA ASP A 129 -13.00 27.72 -28.25
C ASP A 129 -12.70 28.18 -29.69
N PRO A 130 -13.46 27.75 -30.72
CA PRO A 130 -13.54 28.48 -31.97
C PRO A 130 -14.89 29.21 -32.01
N LYS A 131 -14.89 30.45 -31.51
CA LYS A 131 -15.71 31.51 -32.10
C LYS A 131 -15.13 31.82 -33.48
N VAL A 132 -15.91 31.55 -34.53
CA VAL A 132 -16.42 32.49 -35.57
C VAL A 132 -16.99 31.66 -36.71
#